data_AF-A0A7X2H171-F1
#
_entry.id   AF-A0A7X2H171-F1
#
_cell.length_a   1.000
_cell.length_b   1.000
_cell.length_c   1.000
_cell.angle_alpha   90.00
_cell.angle_beta   90.00
_cell.angle_gamma   90.00
#
_symmetry.space_group_name_H-M   'P 1'
#
loop_
_entity.id
_entity.type
_entity.pdbx_description
1 polymer ?
#
loop_
_entity_poly.entity_id
_entity_poly.type
_entity_poly.pdbx_seq_one_letter_code
_entity_poly.pdbx_strand_id
1 'polypeptide(L)'
;MPVRTKKKRIVWMTTGVVLASALLFYAFIFVNDKSGGLADWRMSRAMGVNGIIQIPLGKTPEDAVQQFRNDPSMQVIHREPVDGGILLFIKRYYQKDGNDLQVEYARKTWLGWKWGWGGGYGIGGSLQTKAALNYMSIPEIEGISTPFPIVFGDVLDPSINKVIVEIKGKDTGNYEAKLTGLDNENRIWFVLLPSADYTSFEIKGFNAEGNLIANKTVSDLRDNGSIDLSD
;
A
#
# COMPACT_ATOMS: atom_id res chain seq x y z
N MET A 1 -25.58 56.83 23.23
CA MET A 1 -25.64 55.68 22.28
C MET A 1 -24.24 55.11 21.96
N PRO A 2 -23.65 54.19 22.77
CA PRO A 2 -22.32 53.61 22.48
C PRO A 2 -22.34 52.12 22.07
N VAL A 3 -23.52 51.49 21.98
CA VAL A 3 -23.65 50.03 21.78
C VAL A 3 -23.29 49.59 20.36
N ARG A 4 -23.52 50.46 19.35
CA ARG A 4 -23.35 50.13 17.92
C ARG A 4 -21.88 50.03 17.50
N THR A 5 -20.99 50.83 18.09
CA THR A 5 -19.55 50.83 17.82
C THR A 5 -18.82 49.65 18.47
N LYS A 6 -19.22 49.25 19.69
CA LYS A 6 -18.71 48.04 20.34
C LYS A 6 -19.05 46.77 19.56
N LYS A 7 -20.29 46.62 19.08
CA LYS A 7 -20.69 45.47 18.24
C LYS A 7 -19.91 45.40 16.93
N LYS A 8 -19.71 46.53 16.22
CA LYS A 8 -18.88 46.57 15.01
C LYS A 8 -17.43 46.14 15.29
N ARG A 9 -16.82 46.66 16.37
CA ARG A 9 -15.45 46.30 16.75
C ARG A 9 -15.31 44.82 17.07
N ILE A 10 -16.28 44.24 17.78
CA ILE A 10 -16.31 42.80 18.08
C ILE A 10 -16.40 41.99 16.78
N VAL A 11 -17.30 42.36 15.85
CA VAL A 11 -17.40 41.68 14.55
C VAL A 11 -16.09 41.73 13.77
N TRP A 12 -15.44 42.90 13.68
CA TRP A 12 -14.14 43.03 13.01
C TRP A 12 -13.03 42.19 13.67
N MET A 13 -12.99 42.14 15.01
CA MET A 13 -12.03 41.29 15.73
C MET A 13 -12.32 39.81 15.47
N THR A 14 -13.57 39.37 15.53
CA THR A 14 -13.96 37.99 15.23
C THR A 14 -13.59 37.61 13.79
N THR A 15 -13.90 38.46 12.80
CA THR A 15 -13.53 38.22 11.40
C THR A 15 -12.02 38.15 11.23
N GLY A 16 -11.26 39.03 11.88
CA GLY A 16 -9.79 38.99 11.86
C GLY A 16 -9.23 37.68 12.43
N VAL A 17 -9.77 37.21 13.55
CA VAL A 17 -9.38 35.93 14.16
C VAL A 17 -9.68 34.75 13.23
N VAL A 18 -10.88 34.70 12.65
CA VAL A 18 -11.27 33.62 11.72
C VAL A 18 -10.35 33.57 10.50
N LEU A 19 -10.02 34.73 9.91
CA LEU A 19 -9.10 34.80 8.78
C LEU A 19 -7.69 34.36 9.15
N ALA A 20 -7.18 34.80 10.30
CA ALA A 20 -5.86 34.38 10.78
C ALA A 20 -5.80 32.87 11.04
N SER A 21 -6.84 32.30 11.65
CA SER A 21 -6.95 30.85 11.86
C SER A 21 -6.97 30.07 10.55
N ALA A 22 -7.72 30.55 9.54
CA ALA A 22 -7.75 29.91 8.22
C ALA A 22 -6.37 29.94 7.53
N LEU A 23 -5.65 31.07 7.63
CA LEU A 23 -4.31 31.21 7.08
C LEU A 23 -3.30 30.29 7.77
N LEU A 24 -3.35 30.19 9.10
CA LEU A 24 -2.49 29.28 9.87
C LEU A 24 -2.79 27.83 9.55
N PHE A 25 -4.06 27.47 9.40
CA PHE A 25 -4.47 26.13 9.01
C PHE A 25 -3.96 25.76 7.61
N TYR A 26 -4.09 26.67 6.64
CA TYR A 26 -3.54 26.48 5.30
C TYR A 26 -2.01 26.37 5.31
N ALA A 27 -1.32 27.23 6.07
CA ALA A 27 0.14 27.17 6.20
C ALA A 27 0.59 25.84 6.81
N PHE A 28 -0.16 25.31 7.80
CA PHE A 28 0.10 23.99 8.36
C PHE A 28 -0.06 22.88 7.33
N ILE A 29 -1.16 22.88 6.56
CA ILE A 29 -1.36 21.92 5.45
C ILE A 29 -0.19 21.98 4.48
N PHE A 30 0.22 23.18 4.07
CA PHE A 30 1.32 23.37 3.13
C PHE A 30 2.66 22.84 3.67
N VAL A 31 3.01 23.16 4.92
CA VAL A 31 4.25 22.68 5.55
C VAL A 31 4.21 21.17 5.79
N ASN A 32 3.03 20.59 6.03
CA ASN A 32 2.86 19.15 6.21
C ASN A 32 3.05 18.38 4.90
N ASP A 33 2.39 18.83 3.82
CA ASP A 33 2.23 18.06 2.58
C ASP A 33 3.31 18.37 1.52
N LYS A 34 3.99 19.53 1.58
CA LYS A 34 5.06 19.86 0.61
C LYS A 34 6.16 18.79 0.60
N SER A 35 6.88 18.68 -0.51
CA SER A 35 8.08 17.84 -0.57
C SER A 35 9.07 18.21 0.53
N GLY A 36 9.51 17.21 1.29
CA GLY A 36 10.39 17.38 2.45
C GLY A 36 9.70 18.04 3.65
N GLY A 37 8.37 18.05 3.65
CA GLY A 37 7.55 18.59 4.74
C GLY A 37 7.52 17.68 5.97
N LEU A 38 6.62 18.00 6.90
CA LEU A 38 6.51 17.26 8.17
C LEU A 38 6.11 15.80 7.96
N ALA A 39 5.24 15.50 6.99
CA ALA A 39 4.84 14.13 6.69
C ALA A 39 6.04 13.29 6.23
N ASP A 40 6.87 13.85 5.34
CA ASP A 40 8.04 13.17 4.80
C ASP A 40 9.14 13.00 5.85
N TRP A 41 9.30 13.97 6.76
CA TRP A 41 10.19 13.84 7.91
C TRP A 41 9.77 12.70 8.84
N ARG A 42 8.47 12.58 9.16
CA ARG A 42 7.94 11.48 9.98
C ARG A 42 8.18 10.14 9.32
N MET A 43 7.90 10.03 8.02
CA MET A 43 8.18 8.85 7.22
C MET A 43 9.66 8.47 7.27
N SER A 44 10.55 9.44 7.03
CA SER A 44 12.01 9.21 7.04
C SER A 44 12.49 8.66 8.38
N ARG A 45 11.96 9.18 9.50
CA ARG A 45 12.25 8.71 10.85
C ARG A 45 11.74 7.29 11.08
N ALA A 46 10.51 7.00 10.68
CA ALA A 46 9.91 5.68 10.84
C ALA A 46 10.61 4.61 9.99
N MET A 47 11.14 4.99 8.82
CA MET A 47 11.95 4.11 7.97
C MET A 47 13.42 3.99 8.40
N GLY A 48 13.86 4.74 9.41
CA GLY A 48 15.27 4.76 9.84
C GLY A 48 16.24 5.36 8.81
N VAL A 49 15.75 6.21 7.89
CA VAL A 49 16.57 6.84 6.85
C VAL A 49 17.29 8.06 7.41
N ASN A 50 18.58 8.20 7.08
CA ASN A 50 19.36 9.40 7.38
C ASN A 50 18.93 10.54 6.44
N GLY A 51 18.36 11.60 7.01
CA GLY A 51 17.88 12.77 6.24
C GLY A 51 16.37 12.84 6.12
N ILE A 52 15.89 13.61 5.15
CA ILE A 52 14.46 13.78 4.85
C ILE A 52 14.24 13.36 3.40
N ILE A 53 13.51 12.26 3.22
CA ILE A 53 13.02 11.82 1.91
C ILE A 53 12.19 12.96 1.31
N GLN A 54 12.43 13.28 0.05
CA GLN A 54 11.68 14.32 -0.67
C GLN A 54 10.58 13.64 -1.47
N ILE A 55 9.39 13.50 -0.89
CA ILE A 55 8.26 12.84 -1.57
C ILE A 55 7.49 13.91 -2.37
N PRO A 56 7.49 13.84 -3.71
CA PRO A 56 6.81 14.82 -4.55
C PRO A 56 5.28 14.70 -4.43
N LEU A 57 4.58 15.76 -4.84
CA LEU A 57 3.12 15.80 -4.92
C LEU A 57 2.66 15.44 -6.33
N GLY A 58 1.90 14.36 -6.45
CA GLY A 58 1.22 13.96 -7.67
C GLY A 58 -0.20 14.52 -7.78
N LYS A 59 -0.67 14.70 -9.01
CA LYS A 59 -2.05 15.07 -9.34
C LYS A 59 -2.99 13.86 -9.27
N THR A 60 -2.48 12.68 -9.55
CA THR A 60 -3.17 11.39 -9.44
C THR A 60 -2.36 10.42 -8.57
N PRO A 61 -2.97 9.31 -8.10
CA PRO A 61 -2.26 8.24 -7.41
C PRO A 61 -1.03 7.74 -8.19
N GLU A 62 -1.21 7.47 -9.48
CA GLU A 62 -0.16 6.95 -10.38
C GLU A 62 0.95 7.98 -10.57
N ASP A 63 0.58 9.24 -10.81
CA ASP A 63 1.53 10.34 -10.95
C ASP A 63 2.38 10.50 -9.68
N ALA A 64 1.79 10.35 -8.49
CA ALA A 64 2.53 10.41 -7.22
C ALA A 64 3.57 9.28 -7.10
N VAL A 65 3.21 8.05 -7.49
CA VAL A 65 4.12 6.90 -7.47
C VAL A 65 5.20 7.04 -8.56
N GLN A 66 4.82 7.44 -9.77
CA GLN A 66 5.72 7.64 -10.90
C GLN A 66 6.77 8.70 -10.60
N GLN A 67 6.36 9.86 -10.05
CA GLN A 67 7.29 10.92 -9.66
C GLN A 67 8.25 10.46 -8.55
N PHE A 68 7.78 9.67 -7.58
CA PHE A 68 8.63 9.19 -6.49
C PHE A 68 9.66 8.15 -6.95
N ARG A 69 9.24 7.17 -7.75
CA ARG A 69 10.11 6.08 -8.23
C ARG A 69 10.95 6.47 -9.43
N ASN A 70 10.59 7.56 -10.13
CA ASN A 70 11.23 8.01 -11.36
C ASN A 70 11.27 6.91 -12.46
N ASP A 71 10.19 6.13 -12.57
CA ASP A 71 10.08 5.03 -13.53
C ASP A 71 8.90 5.29 -14.47
N PRO A 72 9.16 5.68 -15.73
CA PRO A 72 8.10 5.94 -16.72
C PRO A 72 7.50 4.65 -17.31
N SER A 73 8.06 3.48 -17.03
CA SER A 73 7.63 2.19 -17.59
C SER A 73 6.58 1.46 -16.74
N MET A 74 6.12 2.06 -15.65
CA MET A 74 5.10 1.48 -14.78
C MET A 74 3.78 1.24 -15.51
N GLN A 75 3.31 -0.01 -15.46
CA GLN A 75 1.98 -0.37 -15.93
C GLN A 75 1.12 -0.82 -14.75
N VAL A 76 0.12 -0.01 -14.42
CA VAL A 76 -0.87 -0.33 -13.38
C VAL A 76 -1.82 -1.38 -13.94
N ILE A 77 -1.84 -2.57 -13.32
CA ILE A 77 -2.71 -3.69 -13.70
C ILE A 77 -3.96 -3.78 -12.81
N HIS A 78 -3.91 -3.24 -11.59
CA HIS A 78 -5.06 -3.19 -10.68
C HIS A 78 -4.99 -1.97 -9.75
N ARG A 79 -6.16 -1.47 -9.37
CA ARG A 79 -6.34 -0.38 -8.40
C ARG A 79 -7.27 -0.85 -7.29
N GLU A 80 -6.80 -0.83 -6.05
CA GLU A 80 -7.64 -1.12 -4.89
C GLU A 80 -7.82 0.14 -4.04
N PRO A 81 -9.03 0.72 -3.97
CA PRO A 81 -9.35 1.75 -3.00
C PRO A 81 -9.20 1.22 -1.58
N VAL A 82 -8.50 1.96 -0.73
CA VAL A 82 -8.28 1.64 0.68
C VAL A 82 -8.49 2.89 1.53
N ASP A 83 -8.54 2.75 2.85
CA ASP A 83 -8.64 3.93 3.69
C ASP A 83 -7.43 4.86 3.48
N GLY A 84 -7.70 6.16 3.37
CA GLY A 84 -6.71 7.19 3.13
C GLY A 84 -6.07 7.22 1.72
N GLY A 85 -6.39 6.30 0.80
CA GLY A 85 -5.77 6.33 -0.53
C GLY A 85 -6.09 5.15 -1.45
N ILE A 86 -5.13 4.78 -2.30
CA ILE A 86 -5.26 3.72 -3.30
C ILE A 86 -3.99 2.85 -3.31
N LEU A 87 -4.17 1.54 -3.33
CA LEU A 87 -3.10 0.59 -3.68
C LEU A 87 -3.07 0.40 -5.19
N LEU A 88 -1.89 0.53 -5.76
CA LEU A 88 -1.60 0.33 -7.16
C LEU A 88 -0.78 -0.94 -7.31
N PHE A 89 -1.29 -1.91 -8.07
CA PHE A 89 -0.56 -3.10 -8.46
C PHE A 89 0.07 -2.84 -9.82
N ILE A 90 1.38 -3.01 -9.91
CA ILE A 90 2.20 -2.58 -11.05
C ILE A 90 3.04 -3.77 -11.52
N LYS A 91 3.04 -4.03 -12.83
CA LYS A 91 4.06 -4.85 -13.50
C LYS A 91 5.10 -3.92 -14.14
N ARG A 92 6.40 -4.15 -13.94
CA ARG A 92 7.47 -3.32 -14.52
C ARG A 92 7.80 -3.76 -15.95
N TYR A 93 7.70 -5.06 -16.25
CA TYR A 93 8.04 -5.63 -17.55
C TYR A 93 6.97 -6.62 -18.05
N TYR A 94 5.80 -6.10 -18.43
CA TYR A 94 4.67 -6.91 -18.93
C TYR A 94 5.03 -7.89 -20.07
N GLN A 95 6.09 -7.65 -20.83
CA GLN A 95 6.50 -8.44 -22.00
C GLN A 95 7.75 -9.31 -21.82
N LYS A 96 8.34 -9.39 -20.61
CA LYS A 96 9.53 -10.23 -20.36
C LYS A 96 9.18 -11.46 -19.56
N ASP A 97 9.85 -12.57 -19.85
CA ASP A 97 9.75 -13.80 -19.07
C ASP A 97 10.15 -13.55 -17.61
N GLY A 98 9.19 -13.66 -16.71
CA GLY A 98 9.36 -13.42 -15.29
C GLY A 98 8.07 -12.91 -14.65
N ASN A 99 7.97 -13.04 -13.34
CA ASN A 99 6.89 -12.44 -12.58
C ASN A 99 7.46 -11.32 -11.71
N ASP A 100 7.09 -10.10 -12.07
CA ASP A 100 7.48 -8.88 -11.39
C ASP A 100 6.23 -8.12 -10.95
N LEU A 101 5.83 -8.33 -9.70
CA LEU A 101 4.68 -7.66 -9.12
C LEU A 101 5.12 -6.69 -8.04
N GLN A 102 4.59 -5.48 -8.13
CA GLN A 102 4.83 -4.41 -7.18
C GLN A 102 3.50 -3.85 -6.67
N VAL A 103 3.46 -3.53 -5.38
CA VAL A 103 2.34 -2.86 -4.73
C VAL A 103 2.82 -1.54 -4.17
N GLU A 104 2.16 -0.45 -4.58
CA GLU A 104 2.46 0.90 -4.14
C GLU A 104 1.20 1.55 -3.57
N TYR A 105 1.28 2.05 -2.34
CA TYR A 105 0.25 2.85 -1.72
C TYR A 105 0.44 4.33 -2.05
N ALA A 106 -0.52 4.91 -2.73
CA ALA A 106 -0.63 6.34 -2.94
C ALA A 106 -1.66 6.92 -1.96
N ARG A 107 -1.17 7.75 -1.04
CA ARG A 107 -1.99 8.42 -0.03
C ARG A 107 -2.61 9.70 -0.59
N LYS A 108 -3.90 9.90 -0.31
CA LYS A 108 -4.57 11.17 -0.56
C LYS A 108 -4.18 12.21 0.50
N THR A 109 -3.81 13.39 0.06
CA THR A 109 -3.53 14.54 0.94
C THR A 109 -4.42 15.73 0.58
N TRP A 110 -4.32 16.84 1.32
CA TRP A 110 -5.08 18.06 1.03
C TRP A 110 -4.55 18.78 -0.20
N LEU A 111 -3.24 18.65 -0.48
CA LEU A 111 -2.60 19.29 -1.64
C LEU A 111 -2.49 18.40 -2.89
N GLY A 112 -2.79 17.10 -2.79
CA GLY A 112 -2.68 16.20 -3.93
C GLY A 112 -2.64 14.73 -3.52
N TRP A 113 -1.71 13.99 -4.12
CA TRP A 113 -1.39 12.61 -3.81
C TRP A 113 0.09 12.50 -3.49
N LYS A 114 0.46 11.62 -2.56
CA LYS A 114 1.85 11.33 -2.23
C LYS A 114 2.07 9.82 -2.20
N TRP A 115 3.27 9.39 -2.59
CA TRP A 115 3.71 8.04 -2.28
C TRP A 115 3.73 7.85 -0.76
N GLY A 116 3.11 6.77 -0.29
CA GLY A 116 3.01 6.44 1.12
C GLY A 116 3.97 5.33 1.50
N TRP A 117 3.82 4.16 0.89
CA TRP A 117 4.66 2.99 1.14
C TRP A 117 4.50 2.00 -0.01
N GLY A 118 5.41 1.04 -0.14
CA GLY A 118 5.30 0.04 -1.19
C GLY A 118 6.57 -0.76 -1.40
N GLY A 119 6.42 -1.83 -2.16
CA GLY A 119 7.47 -2.80 -2.43
C GLY A 119 7.02 -3.78 -3.50
N GLY A 120 7.96 -4.56 -4.00
CA GLY A 120 7.69 -5.56 -5.01
C GLY A 120 8.83 -6.54 -5.12
N TYR A 121 8.56 -7.66 -5.77
CA TYR A 121 9.52 -8.70 -6.05
C TYR A 121 9.72 -8.87 -7.56
N GLY A 122 10.77 -9.58 -7.94
CA GLY A 122 11.00 -10.04 -9.30
C GLY A 122 11.56 -11.46 -9.26
N ILE A 123 10.80 -12.41 -9.79
CA ILE A 123 11.18 -13.83 -9.84
C ILE A 123 11.39 -14.20 -11.31
N GLY A 124 12.59 -14.65 -11.65
CA GLY A 124 12.96 -15.02 -13.02
C GLY A 124 12.19 -16.27 -13.51
N GLY A 125 11.83 -16.30 -14.79
CA GLY A 125 10.94 -17.33 -15.36
C GLY A 125 11.48 -18.78 -15.29
N SER A 126 12.80 -18.99 -15.23
CA SER A 126 13.39 -20.33 -15.15
C SER A 126 13.16 -21.05 -13.82
N LEU A 127 12.74 -20.34 -12.77
CA LEU A 127 12.54 -20.87 -11.42
C LEU A 127 11.09 -21.33 -11.13
N GLN A 128 10.17 -21.20 -12.09
CA GLN A 128 8.73 -21.29 -11.84
C GLN A 128 8.04 -22.56 -12.37
N THR A 129 8.77 -23.55 -12.88
CA THR A 129 8.16 -24.74 -13.50
C THR A 129 7.33 -25.62 -12.57
N LYS A 130 7.41 -25.42 -11.24
CA LYS A 130 6.59 -26.09 -10.22
C LYS A 130 5.83 -25.14 -9.28
N ALA A 131 5.98 -23.83 -9.47
CA ALA A 131 5.41 -22.83 -8.59
C ALA A 131 3.92 -22.67 -8.86
N ALA A 132 3.09 -22.75 -7.82
CA ALA A 132 1.65 -22.56 -7.88
C ALA A 132 1.24 -21.11 -7.53
N LEU A 133 1.98 -20.48 -6.62
CA LEU A 133 1.79 -19.08 -6.21
C LEU A 133 3.14 -18.38 -6.10
N ASN A 134 3.17 -17.09 -6.38
CA ASN A 134 4.18 -16.19 -5.83
C ASN A 134 3.61 -15.43 -4.64
N TYR A 135 4.48 -14.92 -3.77
CA TYR A 135 4.08 -14.05 -2.68
C TYR A 135 5.18 -13.08 -2.28
N MET A 136 4.75 -11.99 -1.68
CA MET A 136 5.57 -11.09 -0.87
C MET A 136 4.71 -10.57 0.28
N SER A 137 5.33 -10.48 1.46
CA SER A 137 4.75 -9.79 2.60
C SER A 137 5.39 -8.42 2.74
N ILE A 138 4.56 -7.39 2.91
CA ILE A 138 5.02 -6.05 3.29
C ILE A 138 4.41 -5.73 4.66
N PRO A 139 5.25 -5.56 5.69
CA PRO A 139 4.76 -5.26 7.03
C PRO A 139 4.31 -3.80 7.12
N GLU A 140 3.61 -3.49 8.21
CA GLU A 140 3.35 -2.11 8.59
C GLU A 140 4.65 -1.36 8.95
N ILE A 141 4.58 -0.03 8.91
CA ILE A 141 5.62 0.82 9.48
C ILE A 141 5.06 1.46 10.74
N GLU A 142 5.74 1.22 11.86
CA GLU A 142 5.37 1.80 13.15
C GLU A 142 5.29 3.34 13.07
N GLY A 143 4.19 3.90 13.59
CA GLY A 143 3.98 5.35 13.62
C GLY A 143 3.55 5.98 12.29
N ILE A 144 3.37 5.19 11.21
CA ILE A 144 2.87 5.66 9.93
C ILE A 144 1.53 4.97 9.63
N SER A 145 0.49 5.79 9.44
CA SER A 145 -0.82 5.31 9.01
C SER A 145 -0.78 4.92 7.52
N THR A 146 -0.89 3.62 7.26
CA THR A 146 -0.91 3.00 5.93
C THR A 146 -1.87 1.80 5.95
N PRO A 147 -2.31 1.28 4.79
CA PRO A 147 -3.16 0.08 4.73
C PRO A 147 -2.39 -1.23 4.97
N PHE A 148 -1.08 -1.18 5.22
CA PHE A 148 -0.25 -2.36 5.50
C PHE A 148 -0.47 -2.80 6.95
N PRO A 149 -0.34 -4.11 7.28
CA PRO A 149 0.33 -5.15 6.48
C PRO A 149 -0.48 -5.70 5.30
N ILE A 150 0.23 -6.09 4.24
CA ILE A 150 -0.36 -6.78 3.08
C ILE A 150 0.48 -8.01 2.72
N VAL A 151 -0.21 -9.07 2.28
CA VAL A 151 0.40 -10.19 1.58
C VAL A 151 -0.21 -10.24 0.18
N PHE A 152 0.64 -10.33 -0.84
CA PHE A 152 0.19 -10.32 -2.24
C PHE A 152 1.10 -11.15 -3.12
N GLY A 153 0.61 -11.54 -4.29
CA GLY A 153 1.43 -12.18 -5.30
C GLY A 153 0.67 -12.57 -6.56
N ASP A 154 1.33 -13.35 -7.42
CA ASP A 154 0.74 -13.93 -8.62
C ASP A 154 0.16 -15.33 -8.34
N VAL A 155 -0.90 -15.68 -9.06
CA VAL A 155 -1.45 -17.05 -9.12
C VAL A 155 -0.94 -17.69 -10.41
N LEU A 156 -0.08 -18.71 -10.27
CA LEU A 156 0.58 -19.38 -11.39
C LEU A 156 -0.12 -20.67 -11.79
N ASP A 157 -0.71 -21.39 -10.82
CA ASP A 157 -1.54 -22.54 -11.12
C ASP A 157 -3.01 -22.09 -11.39
N PRO A 158 -3.55 -22.35 -12.60
CA PRO A 158 -4.89 -21.90 -12.97
C PRO A 158 -6.01 -22.59 -12.19
N SER A 159 -5.76 -23.76 -11.58
CA SER A 159 -6.75 -24.47 -10.77
C SER A 159 -7.02 -23.78 -9.43
N ILE A 160 -6.09 -22.96 -8.93
CA ILE A 160 -6.29 -22.19 -7.71
C ILE A 160 -7.37 -21.14 -7.95
N ASN A 161 -8.44 -21.19 -7.18
CA ASN A 161 -9.52 -20.20 -7.23
C ASN A 161 -9.72 -19.48 -5.88
N LYS A 162 -9.02 -19.94 -4.84
CA LYS A 162 -9.11 -19.38 -3.50
C LYS A 162 -7.73 -19.37 -2.86
N VAL A 163 -7.36 -18.25 -2.25
CA VAL A 163 -6.15 -18.13 -1.42
C VAL A 163 -6.58 -17.69 -0.02
N ILE A 164 -6.08 -18.36 1.01
CA ILE A 164 -6.31 -18.01 2.41
C ILE A 164 -4.96 -17.74 3.06
N VAL A 165 -4.88 -16.65 3.82
CA VAL A 165 -3.81 -16.41 4.77
C VAL A 165 -4.32 -16.71 6.17
N GLU A 166 -3.73 -17.72 6.80
CA GLU A 166 -4.05 -18.11 8.17
C GLU A 166 -3.01 -17.51 9.12
N ILE A 167 -3.47 -16.68 10.05
CA ILE A 167 -2.62 -16.14 11.11
C ILE A 167 -2.85 -16.98 12.37
N LYS A 168 -1.77 -17.31 13.08
CA LYS A 168 -1.81 -17.93 14.40
C LYS A 168 -1.32 -16.91 15.43
N GLY A 169 -2.00 -16.82 16.58
CA GLY A 169 -1.62 -15.93 17.68
C GLY A 169 -2.77 -15.06 18.20
N LYS A 170 -2.48 -13.81 18.55
CA LYS A 170 -3.46 -12.88 19.15
C LYS A 170 -4.59 -12.52 18.19
N ASP A 171 -4.27 -12.36 16.90
CA ASP A 171 -5.22 -12.06 15.82
C ASP A 171 -5.51 -13.31 14.97
N THR A 172 -5.67 -14.47 15.62
CA THR A 172 -5.92 -15.74 14.95
C THR A 172 -7.14 -15.64 14.05
N GLY A 173 -6.97 -16.04 12.79
CA GLY A 173 -8.05 -15.99 11.81
C GLY A 173 -7.62 -16.45 10.43
N ASN A 174 -8.63 -16.73 9.61
CA ASN A 174 -8.48 -17.04 8.19
C ASN A 174 -8.91 -15.81 7.40
N TYR A 175 -7.97 -15.23 6.66
CA TYR A 175 -8.19 -14.05 5.84
C TYR A 175 -8.19 -14.48 4.38
N GLU A 176 -9.37 -14.43 3.77
CA GLU A 176 -9.53 -14.77 2.36
C GLU A 176 -8.97 -13.65 1.49
N ALA A 177 -8.08 -14.02 0.58
CA ALA A 177 -7.47 -13.07 -0.34
C ALA A 177 -8.43 -12.70 -1.47
N LYS A 178 -8.34 -11.46 -1.92
CA LYS A 178 -9.01 -11.02 -3.14
C LYS A 178 -8.18 -11.48 -4.34
N LEU A 179 -8.81 -12.22 -5.25
CA LEU A 179 -8.23 -12.56 -6.54
C LEU A 179 -8.72 -11.56 -7.59
N THR A 180 -7.80 -11.03 -8.40
CA THR A 180 -8.12 -10.13 -9.52
C THR A 180 -7.11 -10.35 -10.65
N GLY A 181 -7.40 -9.89 -11.86
CA GLY A 181 -6.54 -10.12 -13.02
C GLY A 181 -7.19 -9.67 -14.32
N LEU A 182 -6.37 -9.49 -15.35
CA LEU A 182 -6.81 -9.13 -16.69
C LEU A 182 -7.30 -10.35 -17.49
N ASP A 183 -6.78 -11.53 -17.18
CA ASP A 183 -7.12 -12.84 -17.77
C ASP A 183 -6.72 -13.97 -16.81
N ASN A 184 -6.99 -15.23 -17.21
CA ASN A 184 -6.68 -16.41 -16.40
C ASN A 184 -5.17 -16.65 -16.19
N GLU A 185 -4.32 -16.05 -17.03
CA GLU A 185 -2.86 -16.22 -17.01
C GLU A 185 -2.15 -15.15 -16.17
N ASN A 186 -2.81 -14.02 -15.91
CA ASN A 186 -2.27 -12.89 -15.14
C ASN A 186 -3.13 -12.56 -13.92
N ARG A 187 -3.48 -13.58 -13.14
CA ARG A 187 -4.22 -13.40 -11.88
C ARG A 187 -3.25 -13.05 -10.77
N ILE A 188 -3.56 -11.98 -10.06
CA ILE A 188 -2.92 -11.60 -8.81
C ILE A 188 -3.87 -11.89 -7.64
N TRP A 189 -3.28 -12.08 -6.47
CA TRP A 189 -4.02 -12.23 -5.22
C TRP A 189 -3.43 -11.29 -4.17
N PHE A 190 -4.26 -10.80 -3.26
CA PHE A 190 -3.78 -10.02 -2.12
C PHE A 190 -4.76 -10.03 -0.95
N VAL A 191 -4.22 -9.78 0.24
CA VAL A 191 -4.99 -9.66 1.48
C VAL A 191 -4.36 -8.61 2.38
N LEU A 192 -5.20 -7.70 2.91
CA LEU A 192 -4.83 -6.77 3.96
C LEU A 192 -5.04 -7.47 5.30
N LEU A 193 -4.02 -7.44 6.16
CA LEU A 193 -4.06 -8.11 7.46
C LEU A 193 -4.27 -7.06 8.57
N PRO A 194 -4.91 -7.43 9.70
CA PRO A 194 -5.35 -6.44 10.69
C PRO A 194 -4.24 -5.79 11.51
N SER A 195 -3.09 -6.46 11.70
CA SER A 195 -1.93 -5.93 12.44
C SER A 195 -0.67 -6.73 12.08
N ALA A 196 0.54 -6.22 12.35
CA ALA A 196 1.78 -7.00 12.23
C ALA A 196 2.18 -7.74 13.52
N ASP A 197 1.29 -7.86 14.51
CA ASP A 197 1.58 -8.46 15.84
C ASP A 197 1.72 -10.01 15.78
N TYR A 198 1.71 -10.60 14.60
CA TYR A 198 1.89 -12.04 14.40
C TYR A 198 3.34 -12.37 14.02
N THR A 199 3.86 -13.49 14.55
CA THR A 199 5.22 -13.95 14.26
C THR A 199 5.33 -14.80 13.01
N SER A 200 4.22 -15.36 12.54
CA SER A 200 4.17 -16.22 11.36
C SER A 200 2.74 -16.36 10.86
N PHE A 201 2.59 -16.68 9.58
CA PHE A 201 1.32 -16.99 8.94
C PHE A 201 1.49 -18.10 7.91
N GLU A 202 0.38 -18.72 7.52
CA GLU A 202 0.36 -19.76 6.50
C GLU A 202 -0.42 -19.27 5.28
N ILE A 203 0.18 -19.37 4.10
CA ILE A 203 -0.48 -19.09 2.82
C ILE A 203 -0.97 -20.44 2.28
N LYS A 204 -2.25 -20.52 1.93
CA LYS A 204 -2.90 -21.73 1.38
C LYS A 204 -3.64 -21.40 0.09
N GLY A 205 -3.33 -22.11 -0.98
CA GLY A 205 -4.06 -22.07 -2.25
C GLY A 205 -4.98 -23.28 -2.39
N PHE A 206 -6.24 -23.06 -2.76
CA PHE A 206 -7.24 -24.10 -2.95
C PHE A 206 -7.86 -24.06 -4.34
N ASN A 207 -8.29 -25.22 -4.82
CA ASN A 207 -9.08 -25.35 -6.04
C ASN A 207 -10.60 -25.21 -5.77
N ALA A 208 -11.40 -25.32 -6.84
CA ALA A 208 -12.85 -25.17 -6.77
C ALA A 208 -13.58 -26.21 -5.92
N GLU A 209 -13.01 -27.41 -5.79
CA GLU A 209 -13.55 -28.47 -4.93
C GLU A 209 -13.14 -28.28 -3.45
N GLY A 210 -12.29 -27.29 -3.15
CA GLY A 210 -11.77 -27.03 -1.81
C GLY A 210 -10.54 -27.86 -1.44
N ASN A 211 -9.92 -28.53 -2.42
CA ASN A 211 -8.67 -29.26 -2.20
C ASN A 211 -7.50 -28.26 -2.07
N LEU A 212 -6.59 -28.55 -1.15
CA LEU A 212 -5.35 -27.78 -0.96
C LEU A 212 -4.38 -28.09 -2.11
N ILE A 213 -3.98 -27.05 -2.84
CA ILE A 213 -3.07 -27.13 -4.00
C ILE A 213 -1.68 -26.63 -3.63
N ALA A 214 -1.57 -25.63 -2.77
CA ALA A 214 -0.31 -25.01 -2.40
C ALA A 214 -0.35 -24.59 -0.93
N ASN A 215 0.75 -24.78 -0.20
CA ASN A 215 0.87 -24.27 1.16
C ASN A 215 2.29 -23.79 1.46
N LYS A 216 2.41 -22.75 2.30
CA LYS A 216 3.69 -22.32 2.85
C LYS A 216 3.51 -21.63 4.20
N THR A 217 4.35 -21.99 5.15
CA THR A 217 4.51 -21.20 6.39
C THR A 217 5.54 -20.11 6.16
N VAL A 218 5.15 -18.86 6.44
CA VAL A 218 6.01 -17.68 6.37
C VAL A 218 6.33 -17.24 7.80
N SER A 219 7.62 -17.19 8.13
CA SER A 219 8.11 -16.81 9.46
C SER A 219 8.78 -15.43 9.50
N ASP A 220 9.18 -14.88 8.36
CA ASP A 220 9.65 -13.51 8.23
C ASP A 220 8.59 -12.66 7.54
N LEU A 221 8.17 -11.58 8.19
CA LEU A 221 7.13 -10.65 7.68
C LEU A 221 7.57 -9.82 6.48
N ARG A 222 8.83 -9.92 6.07
CA ARG A 222 9.39 -9.30 4.86
C ARG A 222 9.75 -10.32 3.78
N ASP A 223 9.38 -11.57 4.00
CA ASP A 223 9.69 -12.67 3.09
C ASP A 223 8.95 -12.53 1.76
N ASN A 224 9.56 -13.09 0.72
CA ASN A 224 9.00 -13.20 -0.61
C ASN A 224 9.54 -14.45 -1.32
N GLY A 225 8.76 -14.97 -2.27
CA GLY A 225 9.21 -16.08 -3.09
C GLY A 225 8.06 -16.80 -3.77
N SER A 226 8.31 -18.06 -4.10
CA SER A 226 7.32 -18.95 -4.70
C SER A 226 6.87 -20.03 -3.70
N ILE A 227 5.67 -20.54 -3.94
CA ILE A 227 5.06 -21.69 -3.26
C ILE A 227 4.82 -22.74 -4.33
N ASP A 228 5.43 -23.90 -4.16
CA ASP A 228 5.27 -25.02 -5.09
C ASP A 228 3.92 -25.72 -4.90
N LEU A 229 3.53 -26.51 -5.90
CA LEU A 229 2.42 -27.44 -5.80
C LEU A 229 2.65 -28.39 -4.61
N SER A 230 1.59 -28.62 -3.83
CA SER A 230 1.59 -29.62 -2.77
C SER A 230 1.67 -31.01 -3.41
N ASP A 231 2.54 -31.87 -2.88
CA ASP A 231 2.63 -33.29 -3.28
C ASP A 231 1.35 -34.07 -2.93
#